data_AF-A0A967GEY6-F1
#
_entry.id   AF-A0A967GEY6-F1
#
_cell.length_a   1.000
_cell.length_b   1.000
_cell.length_c   1.000
_cell.angle_alpha   90.00
_cell.angle_beta   90.00
_cell.angle_gamma   90.00
#
_symmetry.space_group_name_H-M   'P 1'
#
loop_
_entity.id
_entity.type
_entity.pdbx_description
1 polymer ?
#
loop_
_entity_poly.entity_id
_entity_poly.type
_entity_poly.pdbx_seq_one_letter_code
_entity_poly.pdbx_strand_id
1 'polypeptide(L)'
;TGMTGHQQHPGTGHTLKGDPAPAVDYESLLRSLGVEYVEVVDPWDLDVTEKAISSGLAHTGPAVVIARRRCNLLPDEKSREKTRYRVDPDECILCEDCFEMGCPALV
;
A
#
# COMPACT_ATOMS: atom_id res chain seq x y z
N THR A 1 -10.87 -4.22 5.12
CA THR A 1 -11.11 -3.16 4.13
C THR A 1 -11.11 -1.82 4.84
N GLY A 2 -10.19 -0.92 4.51
CA GLY A 2 -10.11 0.39 5.17
C GLY A 2 -11.40 1.21 5.02
N MET A 3 -11.97 1.26 3.82
CA MET A 3 -13.11 2.13 3.50
C MET A 3 -14.42 1.80 4.22
N THR A 4 -14.62 0.55 4.66
CA THR A 4 -15.87 0.12 5.32
C THR A 4 -15.70 -0.12 6.82
N GLY A 5 -14.68 0.48 7.44
CA GLY A 5 -14.42 0.32 8.87
C GLY A 5 -13.64 -0.93 9.24
N HIS A 6 -12.63 -1.30 8.45
CA HIS A 6 -11.69 -2.40 8.71
C HIS A 6 -12.30 -3.81 8.69
N GLN A 7 -13.37 -4.02 7.93
CA GLN A 7 -14.01 -5.34 7.81
C GLN A 7 -13.11 -6.39 7.15
N GLN A 8 -13.31 -7.67 7.45
CA GLN A 8 -12.61 -8.76 6.78
C GLN A 8 -13.04 -8.86 5.31
N HIS A 9 -12.16 -9.42 4.46
CA HIS A 9 -12.43 -9.65 3.03
C HIS A 9 -11.71 -10.91 2.54
N PRO A 10 -12.02 -11.44 1.35
CA PRO A 10 -11.47 -12.72 0.90
C PRO A 10 -9.93 -12.82 0.89
N GLY A 11 -9.24 -11.69 0.82
CA GLY A 11 -7.77 -11.63 0.86
C GLY A 11 -7.14 -11.68 2.26
N THR A 12 -7.93 -11.59 3.34
CA THR A 12 -7.36 -11.59 4.71
C THR A 12 -7.18 -12.98 5.29
N GLY A 13 -7.80 -14.02 4.72
CA GLY A 13 -7.79 -15.36 5.28
C GLY A 13 -8.65 -15.50 6.54
N HIS A 14 -9.65 -14.63 6.71
CA HIS A 14 -10.58 -14.68 7.83
C HIS A 14 -12.03 -14.48 7.36
N THR A 15 -12.97 -15.16 8.01
CA THR A 15 -14.40 -14.92 7.83
C THR A 15 -14.80 -13.55 8.43
N LEU A 16 -16.02 -13.09 8.16
CA LEU A 16 -16.56 -11.87 8.79
C LEU A 16 -16.63 -11.97 10.33
N LYS A 17 -16.62 -13.18 10.89
CA LYS A 17 -16.58 -13.42 12.35
C LYS A 17 -15.17 -13.46 12.93
N GLY A 18 -14.13 -13.40 12.09
CA GLY A 18 -12.72 -13.48 12.48
C GLY A 18 -12.14 -14.90 12.47
N ASP A 19 -12.96 -15.92 12.27
CA ASP A 19 -12.49 -17.30 12.18
C ASP A 19 -11.53 -17.50 11.00
N PRO A 20 -10.48 -18.33 11.12
CA PRO A 20 -9.59 -18.65 10.02
C PRO A 20 -10.35 -19.18 8.80
N ALA A 21 -9.98 -18.71 7.63
CA ALA A 21 -10.53 -19.11 6.35
C ALA A 21 -9.43 -19.15 5.27
N PRO A 22 -9.62 -19.86 4.15
CA PRO A 22 -8.73 -19.75 3.02
C PRO A 22 -8.65 -18.30 2.52
N ALA A 23 -7.43 -17.79 2.30
CA ALA A 23 -7.20 -16.51 1.66
C ALA A 23 -7.19 -16.67 0.14
N VAL A 24 -7.82 -15.73 -0.57
CA VAL A 24 -7.75 -15.67 -2.03
C VAL A 24 -6.36 -15.21 -2.44
N ASP A 25 -5.67 -16.04 -3.23
CA ASP A 25 -4.49 -15.63 -3.98
C ASP A 25 -4.93 -14.84 -5.22
N TYR A 26 -4.86 -13.51 -5.12
CA TYR A 26 -5.25 -12.62 -6.20
C TYR A 26 -4.35 -12.75 -7.44
N GLU A 27 -3.08 -13.11 -7.30
CA GLU A 27 -2.18 -13.25 -8.44
C GLU A 27 -2.60 -14.45 -9.29
N SER A 28 -2.75 -15.61 -8.64
CA SER A 28 -3.22 -16.84 -9.29
C SER A 28 -4.62 -16.68 -9.87
N LEU A 29 -5.53 -16.00 -9.15
CA LEU A 29 -6.88 -15.71 -9.63
C LEU A 29 -6.84 -14.88 -10.92
N LEU A 30 -6.12 -13.76 -10.93
CA LEU A 30 -6.07 -12.87 -12.09
C LEU A 30 -5.45 -13.56 -13.31
N ARG A 31 -4.37 -14.34 -13.10
CA ARG A 31 -3.77 -15.14 -14.18
C ARG A 31 -4.73 -16.17 -14.75
N SER A 32 -5.51 -16.84 -13.89
CA SER A 32 -6.55 -17.79 -14.34
C SER A 32 -7.67 -17.13 -15.14
N LEU A 33 -7.90 -15.82 -14.95
CA LEU A 33 -8.88 -15.02 -15.70
C LEU A 33 -8.31 -14.46 -17.01
N GLY A 34 -7.06 -14.78 -17.37
CA GLY A 34 -6.41 -14.34 -18.60
C GLY A 34 -5.74 -12.96 -18.51
N VAL A 35 -5.51 -12.44 -17.31
CA VAL A 35 -4.71 -11.22 -17.13
C VAL A 35 -3.23 -11.57 -17.26
N GLU A 36 -2.60 -11.12 -18.35
CA GLU A 36 -1.20 -11.42 -18.63
C GLU A 36 -0.26 -10.55 -17.78
N TYR A 37 -0.59 -9.26 -17.65
CA TYR A 37 0.18 -8.33 -16.82
C TYR A 37 -0.39 -8.28 -15.39
N VAL A 38 0.29 -8.94 -14.47
CA VAL A 38 0.01 -8.86 -13.03
C VAL A 38 1.32 -8.64 -12.28
N GLU A 39 1.46 -7.46 -11.70
CA GLU A 39 2.62 -7.07 -10.89
C GLU A 39 2.18 -6.85 -9.44
N VAL A 40 3.00 -7.28 -8.49
CA VAL A 40 2.78 -7.01 -7.06
C VAL A 40 3.88 -6.11 -6.57
N VAL A 41 3.49 -4.98 -6.00
CA VAL A 41 4.42 -3.95 -5.54
C VAL A 41 4.14 -3.57 -4.11
N ASP A 42 5.19 -3.21 -3.40
CA ASP A 42 5.10 -2.48 -2.16
C ASP A 42 4.95 -0.97 -2.50
N PRO A 43 3.85 -0.30 -2.11
CA PRO A 43 3.58 1.08 -2.52
C PRO A 43 4.45 2.15 -1.85
N TRP A 44 5.40 1.80 -0.96
CA TRP A 44 6.41 2.76 -0.49
C TRP A 44 7.71 2.64 -1.28
N ASP A 45 7.89 1.58 -2.06
CA ASP A 45 8.91 1.55 -3.10
C ASP A 45 8.37 2.34 -4.31
N LEU A 46 8.60 3.66 -4.29
CA LEU A 46 8.05 4.58 -5.28
C LEU A 46 8.58 4.26 -6.68
N ASP A 47 9.87 3.94 -6.81
CA ASP A 47 10.51 3.63 -8.10
C ASP A 47 9.93 2.35 -8.72
N VAL A 48 9.78 1.29 -7.93
CA VAL A 48 9.18 0.03 -8.39
C VAL A 48 7.70 0.23 -8.73
N THR A 49 6.97 0.99 -7.90
CA THR A 49 5.55 1.27 -8.12
C THR A 49 5.32 2.07 -9.39
N GLU A 50 6.08 3.14 -9.61
CA GLU A 50 6.01 3.97 -10.81
C GLU A 50 6.34 3.17 -12.06
N LYS A 51 7.39 2.33 -12.00
CA LYS A 51 7.77 1.46 -13.11
C LYS A 51 6.69 0.44 -13.43
N ALA A 52 6.08 -0.18 -12.42
CA ALA A 52 5.01 -1.16 -12.60
C ALA A 52 3.74 -0.52 -13.19
N ILE A 53 3.39 0.70 -12.77
CA ILE A 53 2.28 1.45 -13.36
C ILE A 53 2.59 1.80 -14.82
N SER A 54 3.77 2.38 -15.09
CA SER A 54 4.17 2.79 -16.43
C SER A 54 4.23 1.62 -17.41
N SER A 55 4.78 0.49 -16.98
CA SER A 55 4.86 -0.73 -17.81
C SER A 55 3.47 -1.33 -18.05
N GLY A 56 2.59 -1.28 -17.04
CA GLY A 56 1.20 -1.72 -17.17
C GLY A 56 0.40 -0.84 -18.15
N LEU A 57 0.62 0.48 -18.15
CA LEU A 57 0.00 1.41 -19.10
C LEU A 57 0.47 1.18 -20.54
N ALA A 58 1.71 0.74 -20.73
CA ALA A 58 2.25 0.39 -22.04
C ALA A 58 1.82 -1.01 -22.54
N HIS A 59 1.31 -1.87 -21.65
CA HIS A 59 0.85 -3.20 -21.99
C HIS A 59 -0.45 -3.15 -22.82
N THR A 60 -0.53 -4.01 -23.84
CA THR A 60 -1.75 -4.13 -24.66
C THR A 60 -2.69 -5.15 -24.03
N GLY A 61 -3.78 -4.66 -23.43
CA GLY A 61 -4.79 -5.50 -22.77
C GLY A 61 -4.97 -5.14 -21.30
N PRO A 62 -5.74 -5.95 -20.55
CA PRO A 62 -5.92 -5.72 -19.11
C PRO A 62 -4.60 -5.87 -18.37
N ALA A 63 -4.24 -4.83 -17.60
CA ALA A 63 -3.08 -4.82 -16.73
C ALA A 63 -3.52 -4.57 -15.28
N VAL A 64 -2.99 -5.36 -14.34
CA VAL A 64 -3.30 -5.22 -12.91
C VAL A 64 -2.01 -5.04 -12.11
N VAL A 65 -1.98 -4.00 -11.28
CA VAL A 65 -0.93 -3.78 -10.29
C VAL A 65 -1.54 -3.94 -8.90
N ILE A 66 -1.07 -4.93 -8.14
CA ILE A 66 -1.50 -5.19 -6.77
C ILE A 66 -0.56 -4.46 -5.82
N ALA A 67 -0.99 -3.31 -5.30
CA ALA A 67 -0.30 -2.61 -4.23
C ALA A 67 -0.51 -3.35 -2.89
N ARG A 68 0.48 -4.13 -2.45
CA ARG A 68 0.39 -4.99 -1.27
C ARG A 68 1.22 -4.42 -0.13
N ARG A 69 0.55 -3.73 0.80
CA ARG A 69 1.10 -3.40 2.13
C ARG A 69 -0.01 -3.45 3.18
N ARG A 70 0.39 -3.72 4.43
CA ARG A 70 -0.44 -3.55 5.62
C ARG A 70 -0.96 -2.12 5.76
N CYS A 71 -2.27 -1.96 5.87
CA CYS A 71 -2.89 -0.63 5.95
C CYS A 71 -2.51 0.09 7.26
N ASN A 72 -1.88 1.26 7.13
CA ASN A 72 -1.45 2.11 8.25
C ASN A 72 -2.61 2.64 9.12
N LEU A 73 -3.85 2.49 8.67
CA LEU A 73 -5.06 2.90 9.38
C LEU A 73 -5.67 1.81 10.26
N LEU A 74 -5.16 0.58 10.19
CA LEU A 74 -5.62 -0.52 11.04
C LEU A 74 -5.47 -0.14 12.52
N PRO A 75 -6.41 -0.56 13.40
CA PRO A 75 -6.39 -0.16 14.81
C PRO A 75 -5.07 -0.47 15.52
N ASP A 76 -4.51 -1.64 15.24
CA ASP A 76 -3.25 -2.07 15.83
C ASP A 76 -2.06 -1.33 15.21
N GLU A 77 -2.04 -1.03 13.91
CA GLU A 77 -1.05 -0.13 13.29
C GLU A 77 -1.10 1.30 13.86
N LYS A 78 -2.28 1.80 14.21
CA LYS A 78 -2.43 3.12 14.84
C LYS A 78 -1.89 3.14 16.27
N SER A 79 -2.02 2.03 16.99
CA SER A 79 -1.50 1.90 18.36
C SER A 79 0.02 1.68 18.44
N ARG A 80 0.68 1.37 17.31
CA ARG A 80 2.13 1.23 17.27
C ARG A 80 2.80 2.58 17.52
N GLU A 81 3.89 2.54 18.29
CA GLU A 81 4.80 3.67 18.41
C GLU A 81 5.32 4.03 17.02
N LYS A 82 5.14 5.29 16.61
CA LYS A 82 5.55 5.78 15.30
C LYS A 82 6.82 6.58 15.42
N THR A 83 7.75 6.34 14.49
CA THR A 83 8.94 7.17 14.34
C THR A 83 8.53 8.61 14.08
N ARG A 84 9.06 9.50 14.91
CA ARG A 84 8.96 10.94 14.71
C ARG A 84 10.23 11.40 14.00
N TYR A 85 10.07 12.29 13.04
CA TYR A 85 11.15 12.88 12.29
C TYR A 85 11.33 14.32 12.73
N ARG A 86 12.57 14.81 12.69
CA ARG A 86 12.91 16.19 12.98
C ARG A 86 13.76 16.72 11.82
N VAL A 87 13.60 17.99 11.51
CA VAL A 87 14.52 18.69 10.60
C VAL A 87 15.89 18.78 11.28
N ASP A 88 16.94 18.36 10.57
CA ASP A 88 18.31 18.64 10.97
C ASP A 88 18.64 20.11 10.67
N PRO A 89 18.91 20.95 11.68
CA PRO A 89 19.21 22.37 11.46
C PRO A 89 20.50 22.60 10.65
N ASP A 90 21.45 21.67 10.69
CA ASP A 90 22.75 21.83 10.03
C ASP A 90 22.68 21.52 8.52
N GLU A 91 21.71 20.68 8.11
CA GLU A 91 21.44 20.36 6.70
C GLU A 91 20.30 21.20 6.08
N CYS A 92 19.59 21.98 6.90
CA CYS A 92 18.43 22.75 6.47
C CYS A 92 18.81 23.91 5.53
N ILE A 93 18.18 23.93 4.35
CA ILE A 93 18.38 24.99 3.33
C ILE A 93 17.24 26.03 3.28
N LEU A 94 16.32 26.02 4.25
CA LEU A 94 15.16 26.93 4.31
C LEU A 94 14.25 26.87 3.06
N CYS A 95 14.03 25.68 2.49
CA CYS A 95 13.13 25.50 1.33
C CYS A 95 11.64 25.47 1.68
N GLU A 96 11.28 25.35 2.96
CA GLU A 96 9.88 25.29 3.47
C GLU A 96 9.05 24.06 3.07
N ASP A 97 9.59 23.13 2.24
CA ASP A 97 8.89 21.89 1.82
C ASP A 97 8.35 21.07 3.01
N CYS A 98 9.06 21.09 4.13
CA CYS A 98 8.68 20.39 5.35
C CYS A 98 7.36 20.91 5.96
N PHE A 99 7.06 22.21 5.79
CA PHE A 99 5.79 22.81 6.19
C PHE A 99 4.68 22.46 5.20
N GLU A 100 4.96 22.49 3.89
CA GLU A 100 3.99 22.14 2.85
C GLU A 100 3.55 20.68 2.93
N MET A 101 4.49 19.77 3.26
CA MET A 101 4.19 18.35 3.42
C MET A 101 3.09 18.09 4.46
N GLY A 102 2.97 18.95 5.48
CA GLY A 102 1.93 18.86 6.52
C GLY A 102 1.93 17.53 7.28
N CYS A 103 3.07 16.82 7.30
CA CYS A 103 3.12 15.45 7.79
C CYS A 103 3.07 15.42 9.32
N PRO A 104 2.12 14.69 9.94
CA PRO A 104 2.00 14.62 11.40
C PRO A 104 3.16 13.86 12.08
N ALA A 105 4.05 13.23 11.30
CA ALA A 105 5.25 12.57 11.81
C ALA A 105 6.44 13.53 11.99
N LEU A 106 6.39 14.74 11.43
CA LEU A 106 7.40 15.77 11.61
C LEU A 106 7.12 16.56 12.89
N VAL A 107 8.12 16.67 13.79
CA VAL A 107 8.04 17.35 15.10
C VAL A 107 9.18 18.29 15.38
#